data_AF-A0A813EJ55-F1
#
_entry.id   AF-A0A813EJ55-F1
#
_cell.length_a   1.000
_cell.length_b   1.000
_cell.length_c   1.000
_cell.angle_alpha   90.00
_cell.angle_beta   90.00
_cell.angle_gamma   90.00
#
_symmetry.space_group_name_H-M   'P 1'
#
loop_
_entity.id
_entity.type
_entity.pdbx_description
1 polymer ?
#
loop_
_entity_poly.entity_id
_entity_poly.type
_entity_poly.pdbx_seq_one_letter_code
_entity_poly.pdbx_strand_id
1 'polypeptide(L)'
;DWPKVAKALGRWLKLQLTLLRKVEYRRRGAQLWALTRSFIGRRVFKSLRHADQDQLSTLLTDVRRDCDTAKALFQIGSFDEAVTRYAAILEMMGKVDSRITEPSALSAPSPEPQIAELRAERVRVLVNVALCQKKLCRLAESGAAATQALAMEPDHAKALFLRGSVYLAAGNPDPAVLDFARVAALDPESAGARAELQKARAARSTKRGPDFAARIGGNPSKEQIIDLLSESTSYQVV
;
A
#
# COMPACT_ATOMS: atom_id res chain seq x y z
N ASP A 1 -1.54 -9.19 -62.87
CA ASP A 1 -2.60 -10.06 -62.32
C ASP A 1 -3.73 -9.30 -61.63
N TRP A 2 -4.68 -8.80 -62.41
CA TRP A 2 -5.92 -8.18 -61.93
C TRP A 2 -6.77 -9.02 -60.94
N PRO A 3 -6.82 -10.36 -61.07
CA PRO A 3 -7.56 -11.20 -60.13
C PRO A 3 -7.03 -11.17 -58.68
N LYS A 4 -5.72 -10.96 -58.50
CA LYS A 4 -5.10 -10.89 -57.16
C LYS A 4 -5.41 -9.55 -56.48
N VAL A 5 -5.42 -8.46 -57.24
CA VAL A 5 -5.76 -7.10 -56.76
C VAL A 5 -7.23 -7.00 -56.34
N ALA A 6 -8.16 -7.54 -57.15
CA ALA A 6 -9.58 -7.56 -56.82
C ALA A 6 -9.88 -8.35 -55.53
N LYS A 7 -9.17 -9.47 -55.30
CA LYS A 7 -9.31 -10.28 -54.07
C LYS A 7 -8.77 -9.56 -52.84
N ALA A 8 -7.70 -8.76 -52.97
CA ALA A 8 -7.16 -7.95 -51.90
C ALA A 8 -8.09 -6.77 -51.54
N LEU A 9 -8.62 -6.06 -52.53
CA LEU A 9 -9.60 -4.99 -52.35
C LEU A 9 -10.89 -5.49 -51.70
N GLY A 10 -11.39 -6.66 -52.11
CA GLY A 10 -12.56 -7.30 -51.49
C GLY A 10 -12.35 -7.64 -50.02
N ARG A 11 -11.15 -8.12 -49.64
CA ARG A 11 -10.81 -8.38 -48.23
C ARG A 11 -10.70 -7.09 -47.42
N TRP A 12 -10.11 -6.04 -47.99
CA TRP A 12 -9.97 -4.73 -47.37
C TRP A 12 -11.33 -4.05 -47.12
N LEU A 13 -12.22 -4.04 -48.12
CA LEU A 13 -13.60 -3.53 -48.00
C LEU A 13 -14.41 -4.29 -46.96
N LYS A 14 -14.27 -5.63 -46.92
CA LYS A 14 -14.95 -6.46 -45.94
C LYS A 14 -14.48 -6.14 -44.51
N LEU A 15 -13.19 -5.84 -44.32
CA LEU A 15 -12.59 -5.44 -43.04
C LEU A 15 -13.05 -4.03 -42.60
N GLN A 16 -13.14 -3.08 -43.53
CA GLN A 16 -13.66 -1.73 -43.27
C GLN A 16 -15.15 -1.76 -42.87
N LEU A 17 -15.95 -2.60 -43.53
CA LEU A 17 -17.37 -2.79 -43.18
C LEU A 17 -17.57 -3.45 -41.80
N THR A 18 -16.70 -4.37 -41.38
CA THR A 18 -16.73 -4.92 -40.00
C THR A 18 -16.30 -3.89 -38.95
N LEU A 19 -15.35 -3.02 -39.28
CA LEU A 19 -14.92 -1.93 -38.40
C LEU A 19 -16.01 -0.86 -38.25
N LEU A 20 -16.69 -0.48 -39.34
CA LEU A 20 -17.84 0.44 -39.32
C LEU A 20 -19.01 -0.12 -38.50
N ARG A 21 -19.34 -1.42 -38.64
CA ARG A 21 -20.35 -2.10 -37.79
C ARG A 21 -20.01 -2.07 -36.30
N LYS A 22 -18.72 -2.06 -35.91
CA LYS A 22 -18.29 -1.95 -34.50
C LYS A 22 -18.42 -0.54 -33.93
N VAL A 23 -18.27 0.50 -34.74
CA VAL A 23 -18.35 1.90 -34.31
C VAL A 23 -19.81 2.35 -34.14
N GLU A 24 -20.70 1.94 -35.03
CA GLU A 24 -22.13 2.28 -34.97
C GLU A 24 -22.88 1.54 -33.84
N TYR A 25 -22.47 0.30 -33.52
CA TYR A 25 -23.00 -0.44 -32.37
C TYR A 25 -22.64 0.21 -31.04
N ARG A 26 -21.46 0.85 -30.93
CA ARG A 26 -21.06 1.61 -29.74
C ARG A 26 -21.86 2.91 -29.59
N ARG A 27 -22.14 3.63 -30.68
CA ARG A 27 -22.93 4.88 -30.64
C ARG A 27 -24.42 4.64 -30.36
N ARG A 28 -25.06 3.69 -31.05
CA ARG A 28 -26.47 3.34 -30.80
C ARG A 28 -26.66 2.61 -29.47
N GLY A 29 -25.70 1.75 -29.10
CA GLY A 29 -25.64 1.14 -27.77
C GLY A 29 -25.55 2.17 -26.66
N ALA A 30 -24.70 3.21 -26.79
CA ALA A 30 -24.61 4.29 -25.82
C ALA A 30 -25.89 5.15 -25.73
N GLN A 31 -26.59 5.37 -26.84
CA GLN A 31 -27.86 6.13 -26.85
C GLN A 31 -29.04 5.33 -26.24
N LEU A 32 -29.18 4.04 -26.58
CA LEU A 32 -30.14 3.14 -25.94
C LEU A 32 -29.83 2.91 -24.45
N TRP A 33 -28.55 2.84 -24.10
CA TRP A 33 -28.09 2.71 -22.71
C TRP A 33 -28.30 4.02 -21.92
N ALA A 34 -28.13 5.19 -22.53
CA ALA A 34 -28.44 6.48 -21.91
C ALA A 34 -29.95 6.66 -21.65
N LEU A 35 -30.81 6.20 -22.57
CA LEU A 35 -32.27 6.29 -22.44
C LEU A 35 -32.84 5.34 -21.38
N THR A 36 -32.33 4.12 -21.29
CA THR A 36 -32.74 3.13 -20.26
C THR A 36 -32.16 3.43 -18.87
N ARG A 37 -30.98 4.06 -18.79
CA ARG A 37 -30.32 4.51 -17.54
C ARG A 37 -31.09 5.61 -16.82
N SER A 38 -31.87 6.44 -17.52
CA SER A 38 -32.52 7.60 -16.90
C SER A 38 -33.66 7.23 -15.95
N PHE A 39 -34.37 6.12 -16.20
CA PHE A 39 -35.60 5.74 -15.47
C PHE A 39 -35.43 4.50 -14.58
N ILE A 40 -34.89 3.40 -15.12
CA ILE A 40 -34.68 2.15 -14.36
C ILE A 40 -33.35 2.20 -13.61
N GLY A 41 -32.32 2.80 -14.24
CA GLY A 41 -30.98 2.93 -13.66
C GLY A 41 -30.98 3.67 -12.32
N ARG A 42 -31.67 4.80 -12.15
CA ARG A 42 -31.59 5.55 -10.88
C ARG A 42 -32.17 4.79 -9.67
N ARG A 43 -33.23 4.00 -9.85
CA ARG A 43 -33.90 3.29 -8.75
C ARG A 43 -33.19 1.99 -8.41
N VAL A 44 -32.80 1.23 -9.43
CA VAL A 44 -32.01 -0.01 -9.27
C VAL A 44 -30.61 0.32 -8.75
N PHE A 45 -29.94 1.36 -9.27
CA PHE A 45 -28.63 1.77 -8.73
C PHE A 45 -28.70 2.45 -7.37
N LYS A 46 -29.83 3.05 -6.96
CA LYS A 46 -30.01 3.49 -5.55
C LYS A 46 -30.14 2.28 -4.63
N SER A 47 -30.93 1.28 -5.02
CA SER A 47 -31.09 0.04 -4.25
C SER A 47 -29.79 -0.77 -4.18
N LEU A 48 -29.03 -0.86 -5.28
CA LEU A 48 -27.71 -1.50 -5.31
C LEU A 48 -26.68 -0.70 -4.48
N ARG A 49 -26.73 0.65 -4.49
CA ARG A 49 -25.86 1.48 -3.65
C ARG A 49 -26.12 1.33 -2.15
N HIS A 50 -27.39 1.26 -1.74
CA HIS A 50 -27.72 0.99 -0.34
C HIS A 50 -27.26 -0.43 0.04
N ALA A 51 -27.43 -1.42 -0.85
CA ALA A 51 -26.91 -2.76 -0.62
C ALA A 51 -25.38 -2.79 -0.49
N ASP A 52 -24.63 -2.04 -1.30
CA ASP A 52 -23.16 -1.95 -1.19
C ASP A 52 -22.70 -1.21 0.08
N GLN A 53 -23.41 -0.15 0.50
CA GLN A 53 -23.13 0.56 1.75
C GLN A 53 -23.46 -0.27 3.00
N ASP A 54 -24.57 -1.00 2.98
CA ASP A 54 -24.96 -1.92 4.05
C ASP A 54 -23.98 -3.10 4.13
N GLN A 55 -23.49 -3.59 2.99
CA GLN A 55 -22.43 -4.60 2.95
C GLN A 55 -21.09 -4.07 3.50
N LEU A 56 -20.69 -2.84 3.17
CA LEU A 56 -19.45 -2.26 3.67
C LEU A 56 -19.49 -2.02 5.19
N SER A 57 -20.63 -1.56 5.71
CA SER A 57 -20.81 -1.35 7.15
C SER A 57 -20.82 -2.67 7.93
N THR A 58 -21.47 -3.71 7.39
CA THR A 58 -21.41 -5.07 7.95
C THR A 58 -19.99 -5.60 7.97
N LEU A 59 -19.26 -5.48 6.85
CA LEU A 59 -17.87 -5.88 6.74
C LEU A 59 -16.97 -5.15 7.75
N LEU A 60 -17.10 -3.83 7.89
CA LEU A 60 -16.33 -3.05 8.87
C LEU A 60 -16.57 -3.55 10.30
N THR A 61 -17.80 -3.96 10.61
CA THR A 61 -18.16 -4.54 11.90
C THR A 61 -17.50 -5.90 12.11
N ASP A 62 -17.54 -6.77 11.10
CA ASP A 62 -16.89 -8.09 11.13
C ASP A 62 -15.37 -7.97 11.24
N VAL A 63 -14.76 -7.09 10.46
CA VAL A 63 -13.32 -6.76 10.52
C VAL A 63 -12.93 -6.33 11.92
N ARG A 64 -13.69 -5.42 12.55
CA ARG A 64 -13.39 -4.92 13.89
C ARG A 64 -13.45 -6.03 14.93
N ARG A 65 -14.50 -6.85 14.88
CA ARG A 65 -14.65 -8.00 15.76
C ARG A 65 -13.47 -8.96 15.61
N ASP A 66 -13.12 -9.32 14.37
CA ASP A 66 -12.03 -10.25 14.10
C ASP A 66 -10.67 -9.64 14.52
N CYS A 67 -10.47 -8.34 14.34
CA CYS A 67 -9.30 -7.63 14.86
C CYS A 67 -9.20 -7.71 16.39
N ASP A 68 -10.31 -7.61 17.11
CA ASP A 68 -10.31 -7.71 18.57
C ASP A 68 -9.96 -9.13 19.04
N THR A 69 -10.42 -10.16 18.33
CA THR A 69 -9.98 -11.54 18.59
C THR A 69 -8.48 -11.73 18.33
N ALA A 70 -7.95 -11.15 17.25
CA ALA A 70 -6.52 -11.23 16.92
C ALA A 70 -5.65 -10.47 17.94
N LYS A 71 -6.14 -9.35 18.48
CA LYS A 71 -5.48 -8.64 19.59
C LYS A 71 -5.50 -9.45 20.88
N ALA A 72 -6.59 -10.16 21.18
CA ALA A 72 -6.65 -11.04 22.35
C ALA A 72 -5.60 -12.17 22.25
N LEU A 73 -5.47 -12.80 21.07
CA LEU A 73 -4.42 -13.78 20.80
C LEU A 73 -3.01 -13.19 20.98
N PHE A 74 -2.79 -11.96 20.53
CA PHE A 74 -1.53 -11.26 20.76
C PHE A 74 -1.23 -11.05 22.25
N GLN A 75 -2.23 -10.69 23.05
CA GLN A 75 -2.05 -10.50 24.50
C GLN A 75 -1.71 -11.80 25.24
N ILE A 76 -2.25 -12.93 24.76
CA ILE A 76 -1.96 -14.27 25.30
C ILE A 76 -0.57 -14.77 24.86
N GLY A 77 0.06 -14.11 23.87
CA GLY A 77 1.37 -14.47 23.34
C GLY A 77 1.32 -15.44 22.15
N SER A 78 0.12 -15.81 21.69
CA SER A 78 -0.09 -16.67 20.51
C SER A 78 0.09 -15.87 19.21
N PHE A 79 1.32 -15.45 18.93
CA PHE A 79 1.63 -14.56 17.81
C PHE A 79 1.38 -15.21 16.43
N ASP A 80 1.65 -16.51 16.28
CA ASP A 80 1.39 -17.24 15.02
C ASP A 80 -0.11 -17.32 14.68
N GLU A 81 -0.94 -17.60 15.68
CA GLU A 81 -2.40 -17.61 15.52
C GLU A 81 -2.92 -16.20 15.21
N ALA A 82 -2.38 -15.17 15.89
CA ALA A 82 -2.72 -13.79 15.61
C ALA A 82 -2.37 -13.40 14.16
N VAL A 83 -1.19 -13.78 13.65
CA VAL A 83 -0.80 -13.54 12.24
C VAL A 83 -1.76 -14.24 11.28
N THR A 84 -2.13 -15.49 11.57
CA THR A 84 -3.07 -16.26 10.74
C THR A 84 -4.44 -15.58 10.67
N ARG A 85 -4.93 -15.08 11.81
CA ARG A 85 -6.19 -14.31 11.87
C ARG A 85 -6.10 -13.00 11.10
N TYR A 86 -5.01 -12.24 11.26
CA TYR A 86 -4.81 -11.01 10.50
C TYR A 86 -4.68 -11.25 8.99
N ALA A 87 -4.07 -12.35 8.56
CA ALA A 87 -4.00 -12.71 7.14
C ALA A 87 -5.41 -12.93 6.54
N ALA A 88 -6.29 -13.63 7.26
CA ALA A 88 -7.69 -13.81 6.85
C ALA A 88 -8.43 -12.47 6.74
N ILE A 89 -8.23 -11.56 7.70
CA ILE A 89 -8.82 -10.21 7.69
C ILE A 89 -8.35 -9.42 6.45
N LEU A 90 -7.05 -9.45 6.15
CA LEU A 90 -6.49 -8.76 4.98
C LEU A 90 -7.00 -9.36 3.66
N GLU A 91 -7.21 -10.67 3.59
CA GLU A 91 -7.81 -11.32 2.42
C GLU A 91 -9.26 -10.87 2.21
N MET A 92 -10.04 -10.76 3.29
CA MET A 92 -11.41 -10.23 3.23
C MET A 92 -11.43 -8.78 2.74
N MET A 93 -10.54 -7.92 3.26
CA MET A 93 -10.40 -6.53 2.81
C MET A 93 -10.00 -6.42 1.33
N GLY A 94 -9.05 -7.24 0.87
CA GLY A 94 -8.57 -7.23 -0.51
C GLY A 94 -9.64 -7.63 -1.53
N LYS A 95 -10.56 -8.53 -1.17
CA LYS A 95 -11.74 -8.90 -2.00
C LYS A 95 -12.72 -7.75 -2.17
N VAL A 96 -12.72 -6.78 -1.26
CA VAL A 96 -13.62 -5.63 -1.27
C VAL A 96 -13.00 -4.49 -2.07
N ASP A 97 -11.69 -4.26 -1.92
CA ASP A 97 -10.94 -3.30 -2.75
C ASP A 97 -11.11 -3.59 -4.25
N SER A 98 -11.04 -4.87 -4.66
CA SER A 98 -11.22 -5.26 -6.07
C SER A 98 -12.64 -4.99 -6.59
N ARG A 99 -13.66 -5.11 -5.73
CA ARG A 99 -15.06 -4.80 -6.06
C ARG A 99 -15.32 -3.30 -6.16
N ILE A 100 -14.71 -2.49 -5.29
CA ILE A 100 -14.85 -1.03 -5.29
C ILE A 100 -14.17 -0.40 -6.51
N THR A 101 -13.05 -0.97 -6.97
CA THR A 101 -12.20 -0.38 -8.03
C THR A 101 -12.78 -0.56 -9.45
N GLU A 102 -13.94 -1.21 -9.62
CA GLU A 102 -14.57 -1.31 -10.94
C GLU A 102 -15.05 0.07 -11.45
N PRO A 103 -14.67 0.49 -12.67
CA PRO A 103 -14.87 1.85 -13.19
C PRO A 103 -16.33 2.28 -13.40
N SER A 104 -17.31 1.41 -13.12
CA SER A 104 -18.75 1.78 -13.16
C SER A 104 -19.17 2.71 -12.00
N ALA A 105 -18.33 2.87 -10.97
CA ALA A 105 -18.61 3.62 -9.75
C ALA A 105 -18.35 5.15 -9.82
N LEU A 106 -17.76 5.67 -10.90
CA LEU A 106 -17.21 7.04 -11.00
C LEU A 106 -18.22 8.21 -11.10
N SER A 107 -19.51 8.03 -10.78
CA SER A 107 -20.55 9.05 -11.09
C SER A 107 -21.57 9.33 -9.97
N ALA A 108 -21.26 9.00 -8.72
CA ALA A 108 -22.16 9.21 -7.57
C ALA A 108 -21.43 9.82 -6.37
N PRO A 109 -22.13 10.50 -5.42
CA PRO A 109 -21.50 11.00 -4.20
C PRO A 109 -20.85 9.81 -3.47
N SER A 110 -19.55 9.93 -3.27
CA SER A 110 -18.63 8.82 -3.08
C SER A 110 -18.84 8.08 -1.74
N PRO A 111 -18.70 6.74 -1.70
CA PRO A 111 -18.51 5.97 -0.45
C PRO A 111 -17.19 6.27 0.28
N GLU A 112 -16.58 7.42 -0.04
CA GLU A 112 -15.34 7.98 0.51
C GLU A 112 -15.14 7.79 2.02
N PRO A 113 -16.10 8.08 2.93
CA PRO A 113 -15.83 7.96 4.36
C PRO A 113 -15.64 6.51 4.82
N GLN A 114 -16.48 5.58 4.34
CA GLN A 114 -16.40 4.16 4.71
C GLN A 114 -15.21 3.47 4.03
N ILE A 115 -14.86 3.89 2.81
CA ILE A 115 -13.66 3.42 2.12
C ILE A 115 -12.40 3.95 2.82
N ALA A 116 -12.40 5.21 3.26
CA ALA A 116 -11.31 5.79 4.04
C ALA A 116 -11.17 5.07 5.38
N GLU A 117 -12.28 4.76 6.05
CA GLU A 117 -12.32 3.98 7.29
C GLU A 117 -11.78 2.56 7.10
N LEU A 118 -12.17 1.88 6.01
CA LEU A 118 -11.65 0.57 5.65
C LEU A 118 -10.13 0.62 5.38
N ARG A 119 -9.65 1.67 4.68
CA ARG A 119 -8.21 1.89 4.46
C ARG A 119 -7.47 2.13 5.77
N ALA A 120 -8.01 2.94 6.67
CA ALA A 120 -7.43 3.18 7.98
C ALA A 120 -7.37 1.90 8.83
N GLU A 121 -8.43 1.08 8.81
CA GLU A 121 -8.42 -0.23 9.48
C GLU A 121 -7.40 -1.18 8.86
N ARG A 122 -7.27 -1.17 7.52
CA ARG A 122 -6.25 -1.96 6.82
C ARG A 122 -4.82 -1.57 7.26
N VAL A 123 -4.54 -0.28 7.41
CA VAL A 123 -3.26 0.21 7.95
C VAL A 123 -3.05 -0.30 9.38
N ARG A 124 -4.06 -0.20 10.26
CA ARG A 124 -3.97 -0.71 11.63
C ARG A 124 -3.69 -2.22 11.67
N VAL A 125 -4.34 -3.00 10.81
CA VAL A 125 -4.11 -4.44 10.69
C VAL A 125 -2.69 -4.74 10.25
N LEU A 126 -2.19 -4.06 9.21
CA LEU A 126 -0.81 -4.24 8.72
C LEU A 126 0.24 -3.91 9.78
N VAL A 127 0.01 -2.87 10.59
CA VAL A 127 0.87 -2.52 11.73
C VAL A 127 0.89 -3.62 12.78
N ASN A 128 -0.27 -4.20 13.10
CA ASN A 128 -0.35 -5.29 14.06
C ASN A 128 0.32 -6.57 13.52
N VAL A 129 0.16 -6.89 12.24
CA VAL A 129 0.89 -7.98 11.57
C VAL A 129 2.40 -7.77 11.69
N ALA A 130 2.88 -6.57 11.35
CA ALA A 130 4.30 -6.25 11.46
C ALA A 130 4.82 -6.42 12.89
N LEU A 131 4.02 -6.02 13.89
CA LEU A 131 4.35 -6.21 15.30
C LEU A 131 4.40 -7.70 15.70
N CYS A 132 3.41 -8.51 15.30
CA CYS A 132 3.41 -9.96 15.56
C CYS A 132 4.63 -10.64 14.93
N GLN A 133 4.92 -10.34 13.65
CA GLN A 133 6.06 -10.92 12.93
C GLN A 133 7.40 -10.51 13.55
N LYS A 134 7.51 -9.27 14.04
CA LYS A 134 8.67 -8.84 14.81
C LYS A 134 8.85 -9.67 16.09
N LYS A 135 7.75 -9.97 16.81
CA LYS A 135 7.78 -10.83 18.01
C LYS A 135 8.20 -12.27 17.69
N LEU A 136 7.86 -12.75 16.49
CA LEU A 136 8.27 -14.05 15.96
C LEU A 136 9.69 -14.04 15.33
N CYS A 137 10.43 -12.94 15.44
CA CYS A 137 11.74 -12.74 14.79
C CYS A 137 11.73 -12.88 13.25
N ARG A 138 10.56 -12.79 12.61
CA ARG A 138 10.40 -12.80 11.15
C ARG A 138 10.59 -11.39 10.59
N LEU A 139 11.83 -10.91 10.63
CA LEU A 139 12.19 -9.52 10.32
C LEU A 139 11.81 -9.10 8.89
N ALA A 140 12.00 -9.98 7.90
CA ALA A 140 11.67 -9.69 6.51
C ALA A 140 10.17 -9.45 6.30
N GLU A 141 9.34 -10.33 6.84
CA GLU A 141 7.88 -10.20 6.75
C GLU A 141 7.38 -8.96 7.50
N SER A 142 7.93 -8.71 8.69
CA SER A 142 7.61 -7.52 9.50
C SER A 142 7.91 -6.23 8.74
N GLY A 143 9.07 -6.16 8.09
CA GLY A 143 9.45 -5.01 7.25
C GLY A 143 8.53 -4.84 6.04
N ALA A 144 8.09 -5.94 5.41
CA ALA A 144 7.16 -5.90 4.30
C ALA A 144 5.78 -5.38 4.73
N ALA A 145 5.22 -5.88 5.83
CA ALA A 145 3.94 -5.43 6.37
C ALA A 145 3.98 -3.95 6.78
N ALA A 146 5.06 -3.50 7.44
CA ALA A 146 5.25 -2.09 7.77
C ALA A 146 5.37 -1.21 6.51
N THR A 147 6.03 -1.70 5.46
CA THR A 147 6.14 -0.98 4.19
C THR A 147 4.80 -0.85 3.47
N GLN A 148 3.97 -1.90 3.50
CA GLN A 148 2.60 -1.84 2.96
C GLN A 148 1.73 -0.84 3.72
N ALA A 149 1.84 -0.77 5.05
CA ALA A 149 1.14 0.24 5.84
C ALA A 149 1.56 1.66 5.44
N LEU A 150 2.87 1.89 5.27
CA LEU A 150 3.42 3.19 4.88
C LEU A 150 3.11 3.58 3.42
N ALA A 151 2.84 2.61 2.55
CA ALA A 151 2.36 2.89 1.20
C ALA A 151 0.95 3.50 1.19
N MET A 152 0.16 3.24 2.24
CA MET A 152 -1.19 3.78 2.40
C MET A 152 -1.18 5.06 3.25
N GLU A 153 -0.43 5.06 4.35
CA GLU A 153 -0.25 6.20 5.26
C GLU A 153 1.25 6.44 5.49
N PRO A 154 1.90 7.30 4.68
CA PRO A 154 3.36 7.52 4.73
C PRO A 154 3.89 8.03 6.07
N ASP A 155 3.06 8.75 6.81
CA ASP A 155 3.40 9.37 8.09
C ASP A 155 2.84 8.58 9.29
N HIS A 156 2.53 7.29 9.10
CA HIS A 156 2.04 6.47 10.20
C HIS A 156 3.18 6.13 11.18
N ALA A 157 3.25 6.87 12.29
CA ALA A 157 4.35 6.82 13.26
C ALA A 157 4.69 5.39 13.78
N LYS A 158 3.68 4.55 14.04
CA LYS A 158 3.90 3.17 14.50
C LYS A 158 4.52 2.29 13.41
N ALA A 159 4.11 2.44 12.15
CA ALA A 159 4.68 1.69 11.04
C ALA A 159 6.14 2.11 10.76
N LEU A 160 6.42 3.42 10.79
CA LEU A 160 7.79 3.94 10.71
C LEU A 160 8.66 3.39 11.84
N PHE A 161 8.18 3.43 13.08
CA PHE A 161 8.91 2.91 14.23
C PHE A 161 9.19 1.39 14.11
N LEU A 162 8.20 0.61 13.68
CA LEU A 162 8.37 -0.83 13.45
C LEU A 162 9.40 -1.11 12.36
N ARG A 163 9.29 -0.44 11.20
CA ARG A 163 10.24 -0.61 10.09
C ARG A 163 11.66 -0.19 10.47
N GLY A 164 11.82 0.95 11.15
CA GLY A 164 13.11 1.40 11.69
C GLY A 164 13.71 0.38 12.67
N SER A 165 12.89 -0.22 13.52
CA SER A 165 13.37 -1.25 14.46
C SER A 165 13.77 -2.56 13.76
N VAL A 166 13.08 -2.92 12.68
CA VAL A 166 13.44 -4.05 11.82
C VAL A 166 14.77 -3.78 11.11
N TYR A 167 14.98 -2.57 10.59
CA TYR A 167 16.25 -2.17 9.98
C TYR A 167 17.42 -2.22 10.96
N LEU A 168 17.23 -1.78 12.20
CA LEU A 168 18.26 -1.95 13.24
C LEU A 168 18.55 -3.41 13.54
N ALA A 169 17.52 -4.23 13.71
CA ALA A 169 17.69 -5.66 13.96
C ALA A 169 18.39 -6.37 12.78
N ALA A 170 18.20 -5.87 11.55
CA ALA A 170 18.87 -6.36 10.35
C ALA A 170 20.27 -5.78 10.11
N GLY A 171 20.82 -4.96 11.02
CA GLY A 171 22.16 -4.37 10.86
C GLY A 171 22.25 -3.24 9.82
N ASN A 172 21.11 -2.64 9.47
CA ASN A 172 20.99 -1.54 8.51
C ASN A 172 20.59 -0.23 9.21
N PRO A 173 21.53 0.44 9.92
CA PRO A 173 21.20 1.60 10.72
C PRO A 173 20.94 2.88 9.92
N ASP A 174 21.42 3.01 8.68
CA ASP A 174 21.16 4.19 7.84
C ASP A 174 19.65 4.40 7.57
N PRO A 175 18.89 3.42 7.02
CA PRO A 175 17.45 3.58 6.84
C PRO A 175 16.68 3.65 8.17
N ALA A 176 17.18 2.99 9.23
CA ALA A 176 16.56 3.09 10.55
C ALA A 176 16.60 4.53 11.11
N VAL A 177 17.73 5.24 10.96
CA VAL A 177 17.86 6.64 11.40
C VAL A 177 16.82 7.52 10.69
N LEU A 178 16.57 7.30 9.40
CA LEU A 178 15.58 8.07 8.64
C LEU A 178 14.16 7.85 9.17
N ASP A 179 13.78 6.58 9.38
CA ASP A 179 12.45 6.23 9.88
C ASP A 179 12.25 6.79 11.30
N PHE A 180 13.21 6.60 12.22
CA PHE A 180 13.08 7.13 13.58
C PHE A 180 13.13 8.66 13.64
N ALA A 181 13.89 9.31 12.76
CA ALA A 181 13.90 10.77 12.67
C ALA A 181 12.53 11.31 12.24
N ARG A 182 11.84 10.63 11.31
CA ARG A 182 10.46 10.98 10.95
C ARG A 182 9.50 10.78 12.13
N VAL A 183 9.60 9.67 12.87
CA VAL A 183 8.77 9.46 14.07
C VAL A 183 9.00 10.58 15.09
N ALA A 184 10.26 10.95 15.35
CA ALA A 184 10.59 12.04 16.28
C ALA A 184 10.14 13.43 15.78
N ALA A 185 9.99 13.62 14.47
CA ALA A 185 9.42 14.85 13.91
C ALA A 185 7.89 14.91 14.05
N LEU A 186 7.23 13.75 13.91
CA LEU A 186 5.76 13.62 14.06
C LEU A 186 5.32 13.71 15.53
N ASP A 187 6.13 13.17 16.44
CA ASP A 187 5.90 13.23 17.89
C ASP A 187 7.21 13.59 18.61
N PRO A 188 7.49 14.91 18.76
CA PRO A 188 8.70 15.40 19.42
C PRO A 188 8.84 14.97 20.89
N GLU A 189 7.71 14.75 21.58
CA GLU A 189 7.69 14.39 22.99
C GLU A 189 7.96 12.89 23.21
N SER A 190 7.84 12.06 22.17
CA SER A 190 8.10 10.62 22.23
C SER A 190 9.53 10.29 22.69
N ALA A 191 9.68 10.00 23.99
CA ALA A 191 10.94 9.55 24.57
C ALA A 191 11.42 8.24 23.92
N GLY A 192 10.48 7.35 23.54
CA GLY A 192 10.76 6.10 22.86
C GLY A 192 11.38 6.31 21.47
N ALA A 193 10.82 7.21 20.66
CA ALA A 193 11.36 7.51 19.34
C ALA A 193 12.76 8.15 19.41
N ARG A 194 12.97 9.06 20.37
CA ARG A 194 14.29 9.68 20.60
C ARG A 194 15.34 8.66 21.04
N ALA A 195 14.98 7.74 21.93
CA ALA A 195 15.87 6.68 22.38
C ALA A 195 16.27 5.75 21.22
N GLU A 196 15.31 5.30 20.41
CA GLU A 196 15.60 4.46 19.25
C GLU A 196 16.40 5.19 18.16
N LEU A 197 16.16 6.49 17.96
CA LEU A 197 16.96 7.32 17.05
C LEU A 197 18.42 7.42 17.53
N GLN A 198 18.65 7.60 18.84
CA GLN A 198 20.00 7.62 19.40
C GLN A 198 20.71 6.27 19.23
N LYS A 199 20.01 5.16 19.52
CA LYS A 199 20.53 3.80 19.27
C LYS A 199 20.89 3.60 17.80
N ALA A 200 20.03 4.06 16.88
CA ALA A 200 20.27 3.97 15.45
C ALA A 200 21.48 4.78 15.00
N ARG A 201 21.65 6.00 15.53
CA ARG A 201 22.82 6.85 15.26
C ARG A 201 24.11 6.24 15.81
N ALA A 202 24.07 5.67 17.01
CA ALA A 202 25.21 4.98 17.58
C ALA A 202 25.60 3.76 16.71
N ALA A 203 24.65 2.92 16.34
CA ALA A 203 24.87 1.77 15.46
C ALA A 203 25.41 2.20 14.07
N ARG A 204 24.91 3.31 13.53
CA ARG A 204 25.42 3.90 12.27
C ARG A 204 26.87 4.36 12.41
N SER A 205 27.22 5.01 13.52
CA SER A 205 28.58 5.46 13.80
C SER A 205 29.53 4.26 13.94
N THR A 206 29.11 3.22 14.67
CA THR A 206 29.92 1.99 14.83
C THR A 206 30.12 1.28 13.49
N LYS A 207 29.08 1.18 12.66
CA LYS A 207 29.17 0.56 11.32
C LYS A 207 30.14 1.31 10.39
N ARG A 208 30.21 2.64 10.52
CA ARG A 208 31.14 3.49 9.75
C ARG A 208 32.57 3.47 10.30
N GLY A 209 32.73 3.13 11.58
CA GLY A 209 34.03 3.07 12.26
C GLY A 209 34.57 4.45 12.67
N PRO A 210 35.53 4.49 13.60
CA PRO A 210 36.15 5.73 14.08
C PRO A 210 36.92 6.48 12.99
N ASP A 211 37.52 5.74 12.04
CA ASP A 211 38.25 6.31 10.90
C ASP A 211 37.35 7.10 9.94
N PHE A 212 36.07 6.75 9.84
CA PHE A 212 35.13 7.53 9.03
C PHE A 212 35.02 8.95 9.59
N ALA A 213 34.82 9.11 10.89
CA ALA A 213 34.76 10.44 11.53
C ALA A 213 36.07 11.24 11.38
N ALA A 214 37.24 10.56 11.39
CA ALA A 214 38.53 11.17 11.12
C ALA A 214 38.71 11.59 9.65
N ARG A 215 38.21 10.78 8.69
CA ARG A 215 38.27 11.08 7.25
C ARG A 215 37.41 12.27 6.82
N ILE A 216 36.28 12.52 7.48
CA ILE A 216 35.40 13.69 7.21
C ILE A 216 35.79 14.96 7.97
N GLY A 217 36.85 14.91 8.79
CA GLY A 217 37.38 15.97 9.66
C GLY A 217 36.65 17.32 9.65
N GLY A 218 35.84 17.59 10.68
CA GLY A 218 35.31 18.90 11.10
C GLY A 218 34.43 19.71 10.11
N ASN A 219 34.77 19.73 8.82
CA ASN A 219 34.11 20.48 7.77
C ASN A 219 34.45 19.88 6.39
N PRO A 220 33.79 18.78 5.99
CA PRO A 220 34.10 18.11 4.73
C PRO A 220 33.65 18.93 3.53
N SER A 221 34.49 18.95 2.48
CA SER A 221 34.19 19.62 1.22
C SER A 221 33.02 18.95 0.49
N LYS A 222 32.36 19.71 -0.40
CA LYS A 222 31.15 19.24 -1.11
C LYS A 222 31.43 18.00 -1.96
N GLU A 223 32.61 17.90 -2.57
CA GLU A 223 33.06 16.71 -3.30
C GLU A 223 33.24 15.49 -2.38
N GLN A 224 33.86 15.66 -1.20
CA GLN A 224 34.02 14.57 -0.23
C GLN A 224 32.65 14.03 0.22
N ILE A 225 31.68 14.92 0.47
CA ILE A 225 30.32 14.52 0.84
C ILE A 225 29.65 13.69 -0.27
N ILE A 226 29.82 14.07 -1.53
CA ILE A 226 29.22 13.36 -2.67
C ILE A 226 29.86 11.97 -2.84
N ASP A 227 31.18 11.87 -2.75
CA ASP A 227 31.93 10.61 -2.92
C ASP A 227 31.58 9.60 -1.80
N LEU A 228 31.44 10.10 -0.58
CA LEU A 228 31.00 9.34 0.62
C LEU A 228 29.54 8.88 0.55
N LEU A 229 28.67 9.63 -0.14
CA LEU A 229 27.29 9.22 -0.41
C LEU A 229 27.23 8.15 -1.51
N SER A 230 28.09 8.23 -2.53
CA SER A 230 28.17 7.21 -3.60
C SER A 230 28.74 5.86 -3.13
N GLU A 231 29.70 5.85 -2.19
CA GLU A 231 30.19 4.61 -1.58
C GLU A 231 29.10 3.90 -0.77
N SER A 232 28.19 4.66 -0.13
CA SER A 232 27.07 4.08 0.64
C SER A 232 25.97 3.45 -0.24
N THR A 233 25.81 3.92 -1.48
CA THR A 233 24.92 3.30 -2.49
C THR A 233 25.57 2.12 -3.23
N SER A 234 26.90 2.04 -3.26
CA SER A 234 27.63 0.99 -3.99
C SER A 234 27.70 -0.35 -3.26
N TYR A 235 27.32 -0.41 -1.97
CA TYR A 235 27.21 -1.65 -1.19
C TYR A 235 25.89 -2.42 -1.41
N GLN A 236 25.15 -2.16 -2.51
CA GLN A 236 23.92 -2.88 -2.86
C GLN A 236 24.04 -3.88 -4.02
N VAL A 237 25.24 -4.18 -4.53
CA VAL A 237 25.40 -5.22 -5.57
C VAL A 237 26.59 -6.13 -5.26
N VAL A 238 26.43 -7.06 -4.32
CA VAL A 238 27.03 -8.41 -4.34
C VAL A 238 26.09 -9.37 -3.63
#